data_AF-A0A7S1H0L4-F1
#
_entry.id   AF-A0A7S1H0L4-F1
#
_cell.length_a   1.000
_cell.length_b   1.000
_cell.length_c   1.000
_cell.angle_alpha   90.00
_cell.angle_beta   90.00
_cell.angle_gamma   90.00
#
_symmetry.space_group_name_H-M   'P 1'
#
loop_
_entity.id
_entity.type
_entity.pdbx_description
1 polymer ?
#
loop_
_entity_poly.entity_id
_entity_poly.type
_entity_poly.pdbx_seq_one_letter_code
_entity_poly.pdbx_strand_id
1 'polypeptide(L)'
;MMLCAANMKYDEVWAPRGKEWIERRTGGEFPFDQLPVVDFDGKRLAQSGAINRYVAHLTGFMPEDPWDQALAGQAFDATQELEGAMPLVNLLTGERFAEMRSKYMKRLPRRLDNFSRALGSRPFLVNDRLSYADFGLHFVLNLTTLIEPRALDSHHELAEFVERVGSSSQGVKDYLDARPTPVGIGTEPRME
;
A
#
# COMPACT_ATOMS: atom_id res chain seq x y z
N MET A 1 7.78 3.43 -2.39
CA MET A 1 8.21 3.72 -0.99
C MET A 1 9.41 2.88 -0.54
N MET A 2 9.31 1.56 -0.32
CA MET A 2 10.46 0.77 0.19
C MET A 2 11.73 0.88 -0.65
N LEU A 3 11.61 0.75 -1.98
CA LEU A 3 12.75 0.91 -2.90
C LEU A 3 13.39 2.31 -2.76
N CYS A 4 12.55 3.35 -2.70
CA CYS A 4 12.98 4.73 -2.48
C CYS A 4 13.65 4.91 -1.11
N ALA A 5 13.12 4.27 -0.06
CA ALA A 5 13.67 4.31 1.28
C ALA A 5 15.10 3.76 1.34
N ALA A 6 15.38 2.72 0.54
CA ALA A 6 16.69 2.11 0.40
C ALA A 6 17.55 2.69 -0.75
N ASN A 7 17.11 3.77 -1.40
CA ASN A 7 17.76 4.35 -2.58
C ASN A 7 18.01 3.35 -3.72
N MET A 8 17.15 2.33 -3.83
CA MET A 8 17.22 1.33 -4.89
C MET A 8 16.59 1.89 -6.16
N LYS A 9 17.33 1.82 -7.28
CA LYS A 9 16.84 2.25 -8.60
C LYS A 9 15.82 1.26 -9.13
N TYR A 10 14.82 1.78 -9.83
CA TYR A 10 13.77 1.00 -10.47
C TYR A 10 13.14 1.81 -11.60
N ASP A 11 12.49 1.12 -12.52
CA ASP A 11 11.68 1.72 -13.57
C ASP A 11 10.20 1.40 -13.32
N GLU A 12 9.32 2.39 -13.49
CA GLU A 12 7.87 2.19 -13.46
C GLU A 12 7.35 1.98 -14.88
N VAL A 13 6.78 0.81 -15.14
CA VAL A 13 6.14 0.50 -16.43
C VAL A 13 4.63 0.51 -16.24
N TRP A 14 3.97 1.47 -16.88
CA TRP A 14 2.52 1.56 -16.85
C TRP A 14 1.90 0.40 -17.62
N ALA A 15 0.87 -0.20 -17.03
CA ALA A 15 0.12 -1.25 -17.68
C ALA A 15 -0.50 -0.73 -18.99
N PRO A 16 -0.45 -1.53 -20.07
CA PRO A 16 -1.20 -1.22 -21.28
C PRO A 16 -2.70 -1.17 -20.97
N ARG A 17 -3.49 -0.58 -21.86
CA ARG A 17 -4.95 -0.48 -21.71
C ARG A 17 -5.67 -1.13 -22.88
N GLY A 18 -6.96 -1.46 -22.69
CA GLY A 18 -7.82 -1.96 -23.75
C GLY A 18 -7.35 -3.29 -24.34
N LYS A 19 -7.30 -3.36 -25.67
CA LYS A 19 -6.99 -4.59 -26.40
C LYS A 19 -5.58 -5.13 -26.10
N GLU A 20 -4.58 -4.25 -26.01
CA GLU A 20 -3.20 -4.65 -25.72
C GLU A 20 -3.08 -5.29 -24.34
N TRP A 21 -3.79 -4.75 -23.33
CA TRP A 21 -3.86 -5.38 -22.00
C TRP A 21 -4.42 -6.79 -22.07
N ILE A 22 -5.53 -6.98 -22.81
CA ILE A 22 -6.15 -8.30 -22.94
C ILE A 22 -5.16 -9.28 -23.57
N GLU A 23 -4.51 -8.89 -24.67
CA GLU A 23 -3.54 -9.73 -25.38
C GLU A 23 -2.35 -10.11 -24.51
N ARG A 24 -1.70 -9.15 -23.85
CA ARG A 24 -0.53 -9.38 -22.97
C ARG A 24 -0.90 -10.21 -21.75
N ARG A 25 -2.07 -9.95 -21.15
CA ARG A 25 -2.59 -10.70 -20.02
C ARG A 25 -2.84 -12.15 -20.37
N THR A 26 -3.63 -12.43 -21.41
CA THR A 26 -3.93 -13.81 -21.82
C THR A 26 -2.76 -14.50 -22.52
N GLY A 27 -1.74 -13.74 -22.94
CA GLY A 27 -0.51 -14.23 -23.56
C GLY A 27 0.54 -14.77 -22.59
N GLY A 28 0.25 -14.79 -21.28
CA GLY A 28 1.14 -15.35 -20.26
C GLY A 28 2.28 -14.42 -19.83
N GLU A 29 2.19 -13.11 -20.13
CA GLU A 29 3.21 -12.16 -19.69
C GLU A 29 3.21 -11.98 -18.16
N PHE A 30 2.02 -12.00 -17.55
CA PHE A 30 1.83 -11.87 -16.11
C PHE A 30 1.58 -13.25 -15.50
N PRO A 31 2.38 -13.68 -14.49
CA PRO A 31 2.32 -15.05 -13.97
C PRO A 31 0.94 -15.56 -13.54
N PHE A 32 0.03 -14.66 -13.16
CA PHE A 32 -1.34 -14.97 -12.72
C PHE A 32 -2.40 -14.11 -13.42
N ASP A 33 -2.15 -13.64 -14.64
CA ASP A 33 -3.07 -12.75 -15.38
C ASP A 33 -3.44 -11.47 -14.60
N GLN A 34 -2.58 -11.06 -13.68
CA GLN A 34 -2.83 -10.00 -12.70
C GLN A 34 -1.59 -9.13 -12.53
N LEU A 35 -1.86 -7.87 -12.19
CA LEU A 35 -0.86 -6.94 -11.66
C LEU A 35 -1.02 -6.83 -10.14
N PRO A 36 0.03 -6.41 -9.41
CA PRO A 36 1.35 -6.02 -9.90
C PRO A 36 2.27 -7.21 -10.24
N VAL A 37 3.24 -6.95 -11.12
CA VAL A 37 4.39 -7.82 -11.40
C VAL A 37 5.66 -6.96 -11.37
N VAL A 38 6.72 -7.48 -10.77
CA VAL A 38 8.05 -6.88 -10.80
C VAL A 38 9.00 -7.85 -11.49
N ASP A 39 9.83 -7.31 -12.40
CA ASP A 39 10.89 -8.04 -13.08
C ASP A 39 12.23 -7.74 -12.39
N PHE A 40 12.87 -8.79 -11.84
CA PHE A 40 14.20 -8.73 -11.24
C PHE A 40 15.20 -9.40 -12.19
N ASP A 41 15.66 -8.64 -13.19
CA ASP A 41 16.64 -9.10 -14.19
C ASP A 41 16.22 -10.40 -14.89
N GLY A 42 15.01 -10.42 -15.44
CA GLY A 42 14.38 -11.56 -16.12
C GLY A 42 13.64 -12.51 -15.18
N LYS A 43 13.68 -12.29 -13.86
CA LYS A 43 12.91 -13.08 -12.88
C LYS A 43 11.65 -12.33 -12.47
N ARG A 44 10.49 -12.77 -12.98
CA ARG A 44 9.20 -12.15 -12.68
C ARG A 44 8.61 -12.66 -11.39
N LEU A 45 8.20 -11.73 -10.53
CA LEU A 45 7.47 -11.99 -9.29
C LEU A 45 6.14 -11.22 -9.32
N ALA A 46 5.05 -11.94 -9.09
CA ALA A 46 3.70 -11.39 -8.98
C ALA A 46 3.20 -11.47 -7.53
N GLN A 47 2.01 -10.91 -7.27
CA GLN A 47 1.37 -10.80 -5.96
C GLN A 47 2.04 -9.77 -5.04
N SER A 48 1.30 -8.75 -4.65
CA SER A 48 1.80 -7.63 -3.83
C SER A 48 2.50 -8.10 -2.56
N GLY A 49 1.92 -9.05 -1.82
CA GLY A 49 2.55 -9.59 -0.61
C GLY A 49 3.86 -10.32 -0.85
N ALA A 50 3.98 -11.08 -1.94
CA ALA A 50 5.23 -11.77 -2.28
C ALA A 50 6.31 -10.77 -2.72
N ILE A 51 5.95 -9.80 -3.55
CA ILE A 51 6.81 -8.70 -3.98
C ILE A 51 7.31 -7.91 -2.77
N ASN A 52 6.42 -7.49 -1.86
CA ASN A 52 6.81 -6.70 -0.69
C ASN A 52 7.78 -7.47 0.21
N ARG A 53 7.52 -8.75 0.50
CA ARG A 53 8.45 -9.56 1.32
C ARG A 53 9.81 -9.74 0.65
N TYR A 54 9.84 -10.00 -0.66
CA TYR A 54 11.10 -10.15 -1.38
C TYR A 54 11.90 -8.83 -1.40
N VAL A 55 11.25 -7.71 -1.71
CA VAL A 55 11.88 -6.38 -1.67
C VAL A 55 12.37 -6.04 -0.26
N ALA A 56 11.61 -6.41 0.78
CA ALA A 56 12.02 -6.19 2.17
C ALA A 56 13.36 -6.88 2.50
N HIS A 57 13.61 -8.09 1.98
CA HIS A 57 14.91 -8.74 2.10
C HIS A 57 16.02 -7.99 1.38
N LEU A 58 15.77 -7.48 0.17
CA LEU A 58 16.75 -6.73 -0.62
C LEU A 58 17.11 -5.38 0.00
N THR A 59 16.18 -4.78 0.74
CA THR A 59 16.25 -3.40 1.24
C THR A 59 16.55 -3.30 2.73
N GLY A 60 16.58 -4.42 3.45
CA GLY A 60 16.79 -4.45 4.90
C GLY A 60 15.54 -4.13 5.73
N PHE A 61 14.35 -4.07 5.13
CA PHE A 61 13.07 -3.87 5.83
C PHE A 61 12.35 -5.17 6.21
N MET A 62 13.03 -6.31 6.06
CA MET A 62 12.60 -7.57 6.66
C MET A 62 13.23 -7.70 8.05
N PRO A 63 12.44 -7.97 9.11
CA PRO A 63 13.00 -8.30 10.41
C PRO A 63 13.94 -9.52 10.36
N GLU A 64 14.98 -9.52 11.19
CA GLU A 64 15.96 -10.62 11.24
C GLU A 64 15.41 -11.85 11.96
N ASP A 65 14.71 -11.63 13.08
CA ASP A 65 14.18 -12.69 13.91
C ASP A 65 12.94 -13.34 13.25
N PRO A 66 12.85 -14.69 13.18
CA PRO A 66 11.73 -15.37 12.54
C PRO A 66 10.36 -15.04 13.15
N TRP A 67 10.29 -14.78 14.45
CA TRP A 67 9.05 -14.39 15.11
C TRP A 67 8.66 -12.97 14.71
N ASP A 68 9.61 -12.04 14.66
CA ASP A 68 9.36 -10.69 14.17
C ASP A 68 8.93 -10.68 12.68
N GLN A 69 9.47 -11.57 11.85
CA GLN A 69 9.02 -11.75 10.46
C GLN A 69 7.55 -12.21 10.40
N ALA A 70 7.17 -13.15 11.28
CA ALA A 70 5.79 -13.61 11.38
C ALA A 70 4.85 -12.49 11.85
N LEU A 71 5.27 -11.67 12.81
CA LEU A 71 4.52 -10.49 13.25
C LEU A 71 4.38 -9.45 12.14
N ALA A 72 5.43 -9.20 11.35
CA ALA A 72 5.37 -8.32 10.18
C ALA A 72 4.42 -8.88 9.13
N GLY A 73 4.46 -10.19 8.89
CA GLY A 73 3.55 -10.88 7.97
C GLY A 73 2.10 -10.75 8.39
N GLN A 74 1.81 -11.01 9.67
CA GLN A 74 0.48 -10.84 10.25
C GLN A 74 -0.02 -9.40 10.08
N ALA A 75 0.82 -8.42 10.40
CA ALA A 75 0.47 -7.01 10.31
C ALA A 75 0.21 -6.58 8.86
N PHE A 76 1.08 -6.97 7.92
CA PHE A 76 0.91 -6.71 6.49
C PHE A 76 -0.34 -7.38 5.93
N ASP A 77 -0.57 -8.66 6.24
CA ASP A 77 -1.76 -9.37 5.74
C ASP A 77 -3.06 -8.73 6.27
N ALA A 78 -3.03 -8.14 7.47
CA ALA A 78 -4.16 -7.35 7.98
C ALA A 78 -4.37 -6.04 7.20
N THR A 79 -3.34 -5.43 6.61
CA THR A 79 -3.52 -4.22 5.77
C THR A 79 -4.27 -4.54 4.48
N GLN A 80 -4.14 -5.78 3.99
CA GLN A 80 -4.85 -6.27 2.80
C GLN A 80 -6.37 -6.19 2.95
N GLU A 81 -6.89 -6.27 4.18
CA GLU A 81 -8.32 -6.13 4.44
C GLU A 81 -8.85 -4.69 4.25
N LEU A 82 -7.95 -3.70 4.14
CA LEU A 82 -8.22 -2.31 3.80
C LEU A 82 -7.91 -1.97 2.33
N GLU A 83 -7.43 -2.91 1.51
CA GLU A 83 -7.12 -2.66 0.09
C GLU A 83 -8.34 -2.26 -0.75
N GLY A 84 -9.56 -2.42 -0.24
CA GLY A 84 -10.77 -1.85 -0.84
C GLY A 84 -10.71 -0.33 -1.02
N ALA A 85 -9.80 0.37 -0.32
CA ALA A 85 -9.51 1.78 -0.57
C ALA A 85 -8.95 2.04 -1.97
N MET A 86 -8.17 1.10 -2.53
CA MET A 86 -7.55 1.27 -3.85
C MET A 86 -8.58 1.49 -4.97
N PRO A 87 -9.53 0.56 -5.23
CA PRO A 87 -10.52 0.78 -6.26
C PRO A 87 -11.45 1.95 -5.94
N LEU A 88 -11.64 2.34 -4.67
CA LEU A 88 -12.38 3.56 -4.33
C LEU A 88 -11.65 4.81 -4.82
N VAL A 89 -10.34 4.88 -4.66
CA VAL A 89 -9.53 6.03 -5.09
C VAL A 89 -9.40 6.08 -6.61
N ASN A 90 -9.17 4.95 -7.29
CA ASN A 90 -8.66 4.98 -8.67
C ASN A 90 -9.56 4.37 -9.75
N LEU A 91 -10.73 3.81 -9.40
CA LEU A 91 -11.53 3.04 -10.37
C LEU A 91 -13.04 3.28 -10.26
N LEU A 92 -13.60 3.19 -9.06
CA LEU A 92 -15.04 3.16 -8.87
C LEU A 92 -15.63 4.56 -8.99
N THR A 93 -16.79 4.64 -9.64
CA THR A 93 -17.54 5.88 -9.84
C THR A 93 -19.02 5.67 -9.56
N GLY A 94 -19.76 6.77 -9.40
CA GLY A 94 -21.23 6.77 -9.30
C GLY A 94 -21.78 5.90 -8.16
N GLU A 95 -22.87 5.18 -8.43
CA GLU A 95 -23.55 4.36 -7.43
C GLU A 95 -22.65 3.27 -6.82
N ARG A 96 -21.80 2.65 -7.65
CA ARG A 96 -20.89 1.60 -7.18
C ARG A 96 -19.84 2.16 -6.22
N PHE A 97 -19.33 3.37 -6.49
CA PHE A 97 -18.47 4.07 -5.54
C PHE A 97 -19.18 4.32 -4.22
N ALA A 98 -20.40 4.88 -4.26
CA ALA A 98 -21.16 5.17 -3.04
C ALA A 98 -21.43 3.91 -2.20
N GLU A 99 -21.83 2.80 -2.84
CA GLU A 99 -22.07 1.52 -2.18
C GLU A 99 -20.79 0.97 -1.51
N MET A 100 -19.70 0.93 -2.25
CA MET A 100 -18.43 0.36 -1.76
C MET A 100 -17.80 1.26 -0.70
N ARG A 101 -17.88 2.59 -0.84
CA ARG A 101 -17.44 3.55 0.17
C ARG A 101 -18.20 3.35 1.47
N SER A 102 -19.52 3.20 1.40
CA SER A 102 -20.35 2.94 2.58
C SER A 102 -19.94 1.66 3.32
N LYS A 103 -19.74 0.56 2.59
CA LYS A 103 -19.26 -0.70 3.17
C LYS A 103 -17.86 -0.58 3.78
N TYR A 104 -16.97 0.14 3.11
CA TYR A 104 -15.61 0.37 3.57
C TYR A 104 -15.60 1.20 4.85
N MET A 105 -16.29 2.35 4.87
CA MET A 105 -16.43 3.24 6.04
C MET A 105 -17.09 2.54 7.22
N LYS A 106 -18.05 1.64 7.00
CA LYS A 106 -18.68 0.86 8.08
C LYS A 106 -17.71 -0.07 8.81
N ARG A 107 -16.69 -0.60 8.12
CA ARG A 107 -15.69 -1.53 8.67
C ARG A 107 -14.47 -0.81 9.23
N LEU A 108 -14.19 0.40 8.75
CA LEU A 108 -12.98 1.14 9.02
C LEU A 108 -12.71 1.35 10.53
N PRO A 109 -13.66 1.81 11.38
CA PRO A 109 -13.37 2.08 12.79
C PRO A 109 -12.78 0.88 13.53
N ARG A 110 -13.35 -0.31 13.32
CA ARG A 110 -12.84 -1.54 13.95
C ARG A 110 -11.44 -1.91 13.46
N ARG A 111 -11.11 -1.63 12.20
CA ARG A 111 -9.77 -1.86 11.65
C ARG A 111 -8.77 -0.88 12.23
N LEU A 112 -9.12 0.40 12.36
CA LEU A 112 -8.31 1.41 13.03
C LEU A 112 -8.06 1.02 14.49
N ASP A 113 -9.07 0.59 15.24
CA ASP A 113 -8.90 0.09 16.62
C ASP A 113 -7.92 -1.10 16.71
N ASN A 114 -7.96 -1.99 15.72
CA ASN A 114 -7.05 -3.13 15.68
C ASN A 114 -5.60 -2.70 15.40
N PHE A 115 -5.37 -1.78 14.45
CA PHE A 115 -4.05 -1.25 14.16
C PHE A 115 -3.51 -0.37 15.28
N SER A 116 -4.36 0.44 15.91
CA SER A 116 -4.02 1.22 17.10
C SER A 116 -3.56 0.31 18.23
N ARG A 117 -4.29 -0.77 18.51
CA ARG A 117 -3.88 -1.79 19.49
C ARG A 117 -2.58 -2.50 19.10
N ALA A 118 -2.42 -2.81 17.81
CA ALA A 118 -1.21 -3.45 17.31
C ALA A 118 0.01 -2.52 17.44
N LEU A 119 -0.12 -1.24 17.10
CA LEU A 119 0.94 -0.24 17.25
C LEU A 119 1.27 -0.03 18.74
N GLY A 120 0.25 0.16 19.57
CA GLY A 120 0.40 0.49 20.98
C GLY A 120 1.17 1.81 21.15
N SER A 121 2.18 1.81 22.02
CA SER A 121 3.07 2.96 22.23
C SER A 121 4.35 2.90 21.39
N ARG A 122 4.48 1.95 20.46
CA ARG A 122 5.70 1.73 19.67
C ARG A 122 5.71 2.65 18.45
N PRO A 123 6.89 2.97 17.90
CA PRO A 123 6.96 3.80 16.70
C PRO A 123 6.50 3.06 15.43
N PHE A 124 6.60 1.73 15.43
CA PHE A 124 6.30 0.85 14.30
C PHE A 124 5.54 -0.41 14.74
N LEU A 125 4.97 -1.15 13.78
CA LEU A 125 4.13 -2.33 14.05
C LEU A 125 4.93 -3.50 14.64
N VAL A 126 6.21 -3.60 14.29
CA VAL A 126 7.11 -4.67 14.75
C VAL A 126 8.30 -4.06 15.48
N ASN A 127 8.19 -4.03 16.80
CA ASN A 127 9.20 -3.47 17.70
C ASN A 127 9.51 -2.00 17.36
N ASP A 128 10.77 -1.61 17.44
CA ASP A 128 11.21 -0.23 17.24
C ASP A 128 11.85 -0.01 15.86
N ARG A 129 11.70 -0.95 14.92
CA ARG A 129 12.31 -0.89 13.58
C ARG A 129 11.26 -0.85 12.48
N LEU A 130 11.47 0.02 11.50
CA LEU A 130 10.65 0.12 10.30
C LEU A 130 10.74 -1.16 9.47
N SER A 131 9.59 -1.67 9.03
CA SER A 131 9.46 -2.90 8.26
C SER A 131 8.51 -2.73 7.07
N TYR A 132 8.45 -3.73 6.19
CA TYR A 132 7.50 -3.73 5.06
C TYR A 132 6.03 -3.65 5.49
N ALA A 133 5.70 -4.12 6.69
CA ALA A 133 4.35 -4.00 7.25
C ALA A 133 3.96 -2.53 7.46
N ASP A 134 4.91 -1.70 7.87
CA ASP A 134 4.67 -0.29 8.15
C ASP A 134 4.41 0.50 6.86
N PHE A 135 5.13 0.19 5.79
CA PHE A 135 4.86 0.75 4.46
C PHE A 135 3.48 0.31 3.93
N GLY A 136 3.09 -0.95 4.17
CA GLY A 136 1.76 -1.45 3.84
C GLY A 136 0.65 -0.68 4.58
N LEU A 137 0.83 -0.43 5.87
CA LEU A 137 -0.16 0.30 6.67
C LEU A 137 -0.21 1.78 6.26
N HIS A 138 0.95 2.43 6.09
CA HIS A 138 1.01 3.80 5.59
C HIS A 138 0.25 3.95 4.28
N PHE A 139 0.47 3.04 3.33
CA PHE A 139 -0.19 3.06 2.03
C PHE A 139 -1.72 3.00 2.14
N VAL A 140 -2.28 2.03 2.88
CA VAL A 140 -3.73 1.91 2.98
C VAL A 140 -4.36 3.06 3.77
N LEU A 141 -3.69 3.58 4.81
CA LEU A 141 -4.18 4.74 5.57
C LEU A 141 -4.11 6.02 4.73
N ASN A 142 -3.08 6.20 3.92
CA ASN A 142 -2.99 7.33 3.00
C ASN A 142 -4.11 7.31 1.94
N LEU A 143 -4.45 6.14 1.39
CA LEU A 143 -5.63 6.01 0.50
C LEU A 143 -6.94 6.26 1.26
N THR A 144 -7.01 5.84 2.52
CA THR A 144 -8.18 6.07 3.38
C THR A 144 -8.45 7.56 3.56
N THR A 145 -7.41 8.36 3.81
CA THR A 145 -7.56 9.81 4.00
C THR A 145 -7.91 10.54 2.70
N LEU A 146 -7.58 10.00 1.54
CA LEU A 146 -8.09 10.53 0.26
C LEU A 146 -9.61 10.30 0.08
N ILE A 147 -10.16 9.24 0.67
CA ILE A 147 -11.60 8.91 0.62
C ILE A 147 -12.41 9.66 1.68
N GLU A 148 -11.81 9.85 2.86
CA GLU A 148 -12.37 10.56 4.01
C GLU A 148 -11.23 11.29 4.73
N PRO A 149 -11.04 12.60 4.51
CA PRO A 149 -9.91 13.35 5.08
C PRO A 149 -9.80 13.28 6.60
N ARG A 150 -10.92 13.09 7.29
CA ARG A 150 -11.01 12.99 8.76
C ARG A 150 -11.03 11.55 9.27
N ALA A 151 -10.64 10.59 8.45
CA ALA A 151 -10.70 9.17 8.79
C ALA A 151 -9.87 8.78 10.03
N LEU A 152 -8.85 9.57 10.37
CA LEU A 152 -7.92 9.31 11.47
C LEU A 152 -8.11 10.25 12.68
N ASP A 153 -9.11 11.14 12.66
CA ASP A 153 -9.34 12.12 13.75
C ASP A 153 -9.60 11.44 15.10
N SER A 154 -10.04 10.19 15.13
CA SER A 154 -10.23 9.41 16.37
C SER A 154 -9.02 8.58 16.78
N HIS A 155 -7.96 8.53 15.97
CA HIS A 155 -6.78 7.68 16.14
C HIS A 155 -5.53 8.48 15.78
N HIS A 156 -5.25 9.54 16.55
CA HIS A 156 -4.14 10.47 16.30
C HIS A 156 -2.78 9.75 16.23
N GLU A 157 -2.59 8.68 17.01
CA GLU A 157 -1.39 7.85 16.97
C GLU A 157 -1.16 7.20 15.60
N LEU A 158 -2.24 6.86 14.89
CA LEU A 158 -2.15 6.33 13.52
C LEU A 158 -1.86 7.44 12.51
N ALA A 159 -2.37 8.65 12.72
CA ALA A 159 -2.00 9.81 11.92
C ALA A 159 -0.51 10.15 12.08
N GLU A 160 -0.01 10.18 13.32
CA GLU A 160 1.42 10.37 13.61
C GLU A 160 2.28 9.24 13.03
N PHE A 161 1.80 8.00 13.06
CA PHE A 161 2.45 6.86 12.42
C PHE A 161 2.58 7.06 10.91
N VAL A 162 1.51 7.50 10.23
CA VAL A 162 1.53 7.77 8.79
C VAL A 162 2.59 8.82 8.46
N GLU A 163 2.63 9.93 9.19
CA GLU A 163 3.65 10.97 9.01
C GLU A 163 5.05 10.43 9.24
N ARG A 164 5.27 9.65 10.32
CA ARG A 164 6.56 9.04 10.65
C ARG A 164 7.09 8.13 9.55
N VAL A 165 6.24 7.29 8.96
CA VAL A 165 6.63 6.43 7.84
C VAL A 165 6.86 7.26 6.58
N GLY A 166 6.03 8.28 6.33
CA GLY A 166 6.16 9.19 5.19
C GLY A 166 7.43 10.05 5.21
N SER A 167 7.95 10.33 6.40
CA SER A 167 9.20 11.06 6.60
C SER A 167 10.39 10.16 6.94
N SER A 168 10.28 8.85 6.77
CA SER A 168 11.29 7.88 7.23
C SER A 168 12.66 8.01 6.55
N SER A 169 12.70 8.54 5.33
CA SER A 169 13.94 8.89 4.63
C SER A 169 13.73 9.99 3.61
N GLN A 170 14.81 10.60 3.13
CA GLN A 170 14.73 11.60 2.06
C GLN A 170 14.14 11.01 0.77
N GLY A 171 14.52 9.78 0.40
CA GLY A 171 13.97 9.11 -0.79
C GLY A 171 12.47 8.82 -0.68
N VAL A 172 11.94 8.55 0.52
CA VAL A 172 10.48 8.44 0.70
C VAL A 172 9.79 9.78 0.53
N LYS A 173 10.33 10.84 1.12
CA LYS A 173 9.78 12.20 0.99
C LYS A 173 9.78 12.65 -0.47
N ASP A 174 10.90 12.51 -1.17
CA ASP A 174 11.03 12.88 -2.59
C ASP A 174 10.01 12.11 -3.44
N TYR A 175 9.82 10.81 -3.16
CA TYR A 175 8.80 10.01 -3.84
C TYR A 175 7.38 10.51 -3.55
N LEU A 176 7.04 10.82 -2.29
CA LEU A 176 5.71 11.30 -1.92
C LEU A 176 5.41 12.70 -2.47
N ASP A 177 6.42 13.56 -2.57
CA ASP A 177 6.32 14.90 -3.14
C ASP A 177 6.18 14.87 -4.68
N ALA A 178 6.85 13.92 -5.35
CA ALA A 178 6.87 13.80 -6.80
C ALA A 178 5.80 12.87 -7.39
N ARG A 179 5.17 12.00 -6.59
CA ARG A 179 4.19 11.04 -7.11
C ARG A 179 2.94 11.76 -7.62
N PRO A 180 2.30 11.25 -8.68
CA PRO A 180 1.03 11.79 -9.13
C PRO A 180 -0.05 11.73 -8.05
N THR A 181 -0.90 12.75 -8.00
CA THR A 181 -2.00 12.88 -7.05
C THR A 181 -3.28 12.32 -7.65
N PRO A 182 -4.00 11.42 -6.94
CA PRO A 182 -5.33 10.99 -7.38
C PRO A 182 -6.33 12.13 -7.31
N VAL A 183 -7.04 12.38 -8.40
CA VAL A 183 -8.12 13.37 -8.49
C VAL A 183 -9.39 12.73 -9.07
N GLY A 184 -10.53 13.43 -8.94
CA GLY A 184 -11.80 12.94 -9.50
C GLY A 184 -12.33 11.68 -8.80
N ILE A 185 -11.92 11.41 -7.56
CA ILE A 185 -12.34 10.24 -6.78
C ILE A 185 -13.88 10.13 -6.76
N GLY A 186 -14.40 8.97 -7.15
CA GLY A 186 -15.85 8.70 -7.23
C GLY A 186 -16.57 9.28 -8.45
N THR A 187 -15.89 10.02 -9.33
CA THR A 187 -16.48 10.67 -10.51
C THR A 187 -15.71 10.33 -11.80
N GLU A 188 -14.50 10.86 -11.96
CA GLU A 188 -13.58 10.60 -13.07
C GLU A 188 -12.16 10.38 -12.53
N PRO A 189 -11.88 9.22 -11.91
CA PRO A 189 -10.58 8.96 -11.28
C PRO A 189 -9.42 9.02 -12.28
N ARG A 190 -8.43 9.85 -11.97
CA ARG A 190 -7.17 9.94 -12.73
C ARG A 190 -6.02 10.39 -11.82
N MET A 191 -4.82 10.34 -12.37
CA MET A 191 -3.59 10.81 -11.72
C MET A 191 -3.20 12.16 -12.35
N GLU A 192 -2.93 13.17 -11.53
CA GLU A 192 -2.41 14.50 -11.93
C GLU A 192 -1.00 14.75 -11.39
#